data_AF-A0A7S1VIY7-F1
#
_entry.id   AF-A0A7S1VIY7-F1
#
_cell.length_a   1.000
_cell.length_b   1.000
_cell.length_c   1.000
_cell.angle_alpha   90.00
_cell.angle_beta   90.00
_cell.angle_gamma   90.00
#
_symmetry.space_group_name_H-M   'P 1'
#
loop_
_entity.id
_entity.type
_entity.pdbx_description
1 polymer ?
#
loop_
_entity_poly.entity_id
_entity_poly.type
_entity_poly.pdbx_seq_one_letter_code
_entity_poly.pdbx_strand_id
1 'polypeptide(L)'
;GILGEVLAAFELMDKNILDVLADGGNKIPVATEDGNNYPFCILIETQGSDEEHDREKLDRFLERAMTEEGVVDGALAHDFSQVAEMWEIRESCNPTFGAQGYGYK
;
A
#
# COMPACT_ATOMS: atom_id res chain seq x y z
N GLY A 1 8.85 -5.89 -17.35
CA GLY A 1 8.72 -6.11 -15.89
C GLY A 1 7.72 -7.22 -15.66
N ILE A 2 7.74 -7.87 -14.48
CA ILE A 2 6.86 -9.03 -14.18
C ILE A 2 5.37 -8.64 -14.28
N LEU A 3 4.98 -7.49 -13.71
CA LEU A 3 3.61 -6.98 -13.78
C LEU A 3 3.25 -6.39 -15.15
N GLY A 4 4.19 -5.70 -15.81
CA GLY A 4 4.04 -5.29 -17.21
C GLY A 4 2.74 -4.51 -17.48
N GLU A 5 1.90 -5.07 -18.36
CA GLU A 5 0.64 -4.50 -18.81
C GLU A 5 -0.50 -4.55 -17.79
N VAL A 6 -0.36 -5.35 -16.73
CA VAL A 6 -1.40 -5.48 -15.70
C VAL A 6 -1.22 -4.47 -14.57
N LEU A 7 -0.13 -3.71 -14.53
CA LEU A 7 0.10 -2.69 -13.50
C LEU A 7 -0.83 -1.49 -13.72
N ALA A 8 -1.73 -1.25 -12.77
CA ALA A 8 -2.69 -0.14 -12.81
C ALA A 8 -2.21 1.05 -11.97
N ALA A 9 -1.64 0.79 -10.79
CA ALA A 9 -1.13 1.83 -9.90
C ALA A 9 0.13 1.41 -9.15
N PHE A 10 0.97 2.41 -8.84
CA PHE A 10 2.17 2.27 -8.01
C PHE A 10 2.34 3.55 -7.18
N GLU A 11 1.99 3.48 -5.90
CA GLU A 11 2.00 4.61 -4.98
C GLU A 11 3.02 4.38 -3.87
N LEU A 12 3.90 5.35 -3.62
CA LEU A 12 4.89 5.32 -2.54
C LEU A 12 4.42 6.17 -1.37
N MET A 13 4.49 5.63 -0.15
CA MET A 13 4.26 6.35 1.10
C MET A 13 5.49 6.21 1.98
N ASP A 14 6.08 7.34 2.36
CA ASP A 14 7.16 7.36 3.35
C ASP A 14 6.60 7.26 4.78
N LYS A 15 7.50 7.06 5.73
CA LYS A 15 7.14 6.97 7.15
C LYS A 15 6.34 8.16 7.66
N ASN A 16 6.64 9.38 7.20
CA ASN A 16 5.91 10.57 7.67
C ASN A 16 4.45 10.52 7.24
N ILE A 17 4.19 10.12 5.99
CA ILE A 17 2.83 9.92 5.48
C ILE A 17 2.12 8.82 6.29
N LEU A 18 2.79 7.69 6.52
CA LEU A 18 2.23 6.56 7.26
C LEU A 18 1.91 6.92 8.72
N ASP A 19 2.79 7.66 9.39
CA ASP A 19 2.60 8.11 10.76
C ASP A 19 1.42 9.09 10.85
N VAL A 20 1.33 10.05 9.92
CA VAL A 20 0.18 10.98 9.84
C VAL A 20 -1.14 10.24 9.62
N LEU A 21 -1.16 9.26 8.71
CA LEU A 21 -2.35 8.44 8.45
C LEU A 21 -2.77 7.63 9.69
N ALA A 22 -1.80 7.03 10.39
CA ALA A 22 -2.04 6.29 11.62
C ALA A 22 -2.59 7.19 12.74
N ASP A 23 -2.03 8.39 12.92
CA ASP A 23 -2.52 9.40 13.86
C ASP A 23 -3.95 9.87 13.51
N GLY A 24 -4.28 9.88 12.21
CA GLY A 24 -5.63 10.13 11.70
C GLY A 24 -6.63 8.99 11.95
N GLY A 25 -6.21 7.88 12.56
CA GLY A 25 -7.04 6.72 12.90
C GLY A 25 -7.08 5.63 11.83
N ASN A 26 -6.27 5.73 10.76
CA ASN A 26 -6.16 4.67 9.76
C ASN A 26 -5.37 3.48 10.32
N LYS A 27 -5.80 2.26 10.00
CA LYS A 27 -5.06 1.05 10.35
C LYS A 27 -4.13 0.68 9.19
N ILE A 28 -2.84 0.94 9.36
CA ILE A 28 -1.84 0.57 8.35
C ILE A 28 -1.73 -0.97 8.30
N PRO A 29 -1.83 -1.61 7.11
CA PRO A 29 -1.92 -3.08 7.00
C PRO A 29 -0.65 -3.83 7.42
N VAL A 30 0.50 -3.16 7.41
CA VAL A 30 1.81 -3.74 7.72
C VAL A 30 2.53 -2.88 8.75
N ALA A 31 3.20 -3.52 9.69
CA ALA A 31 3.98 -2.85 10.72
C ALA A 31 5.19 -3.73 11.12
N THR A 32 6.20 -3.08 11.67
CA THR A 32 7.34 -3.74 12.30
C THR A 32 6.93 -4.55 13.55
N GLU A 33 7.80 -5.45 14.00
CA GLU A 33 7.53 -6.31 15.18
C GLU A 33 7.23 -5.52 16.47
N ASP A 34 7.79 -4.31 16.61
CA ASP A 34 7.56 -3.40 17.73
C ASP A 34 6.36 -2.46 17.52
N GLY A 35 5.60 -2.65 16.44
CA GLY A 35 4.36 -1.94 16.14
C GLY A 35 4.54 -0.57 15.45
N ASN A 36 5.73 -0.27 14.96
CA ASN A 36 6.03 0.98 14.25
C ASN A 36 5.79 0.85 12.73
N ASN A 37 5.46 1.96 12.07
CA ASN A 37 5.41 2.03 10.61
C ASN A 37 6.82 1.88 9.98
N TYR A 38 6.90 1.16 8.87
CA TYR A 38 8.12 1.02 8.07
C TYR A 38 8.58 2.35 7.46
N PRO A 39 9.87 2.50 7.10
CA PRO A 39 10.39 3.70 6.43
C PRO A 39 9.69 4.04 5.12
N PHE A 40 9.30 3.01 4.37
CA PHE A 40 8.62 3.10 3.09
C PHE A 40 7.63 1.95 2.94
N CYS A 41 6.44 2.26 2.45
CA CYS A 41 5.46 1.29 1.98
C CYS A 41 5.06 1.66 0.55
N ILE A 42 4.79 0.63 -0.26
CA ILE A 42 4.24 0.80 -1.60
C ILE A 42 2.84 0.18 -1.67
N LEU A 43 1.91 0.86 -2.33
CA LEU A 43 0.63 0.30 -2.74
C LEU A 43 0.70 0.00 -4.23
N ILE A 44 0.46 -1.25 -4.59
CA ILE A 44 0.44 -1.72 -5.98
C ILE A 44 -0.96 -2.21 -6.29
N GLU A 45 -1.53 -1.75 -7.39
CA GLU A 45 -2.78 -2.27 -7.94
C GLU A 45 -2.51 -2.90 -9.30
N THR A 46 -3.07 -4.08 -9.53
CA THR A 46 -3.07 -4.74 -10.83
C THR A 46 -4.48 -4.83 -11.38
N GLN A 47 -4.64 -4.50 -12.67
CA GLN A 47 -5.89 -4.63 -13.40
C GLN A 47 -5.60 -5.08 -14.83
N GLY A 48 -6.11 -6.25 -15.20
CA GLY A 48 -6.05 -6.80 -16.54
C GLY A 48 -7.38 -7.43 -16.95
N SER A 49 -7.35 -8.18 -18.05
CA SER A 49 -8.53 -8.81 -18.64
C SER A 49 -8.74 -10.27 -18.24
N ASP A 50 -7.78 -10.85 -17.51
CA ASP A 50 -7.78 -12.25 -17.12
C ASP A 50 -7.24 -12.37 -15.68
N GLU A 51 -8.14 -12.65 -14.74
CA GLU A 51 -7.84 -12.65 -13.30
C GLU A 51 -6.79 -13.70 -12.92
N GLU A 52 -6.78 -14.86 -13.58
CA GLU A 52 -5.82 -15.94 -13.30
C GLU A 52 -4.42 -15.50 -13.75
N HIS A 53 -4.30 -14.97 -14.97
CA HIS A 53 -3.04 -14.46 -15.49
C HIS A 53 -2.50 -13.25 -14.69
N ASP A 54 -3.38 -12.35 -14.27
CA ASP A 54 -3.02 -11.19 -13.44
C ASP A 54 -2.52 -11.64 -12.07
N ARG A 55 -3.20 -12.61 -11.45
CA ARG A 55 -2.80 -13.20 -10.17
C ARG A 55 -1.44 -13.89 -10.26
N GLU A 56 -1.22 -14.72 -11.27
CA GLU A 56 0.07 -15.40 -11.47
C GLU A 56 1.24 -14.43 -11.65
N LYS A 57 1.00 -13.28 -12.31
CA LYS A 57 2.01 -12.22 -12.41
C LYS A 57 2.26 -11.54 -11.09
N LEU A 58 1.21 -11.24 -10.34
CA LEU A 58 1.32 -10.61 -9.02
C LEU A 58 2.08 -11.52 -8.05
N ASP A 59 1.75 -12.81 -7.99
CA ASP A 59 2.39 -13.76 -7.09
C ASP A 59 3.89 -13.90 -7.43
N ARG A 60 4.26 -14.05 -8.70
CA ARG A 60 5.67 -14.08 -9.13
C ARG A 60 6.42 -12.79 -8.81
N PHE A 61 5.75 -11.64 -8.89
CA PHE A 61 6.35 -10.37 -8.52
C PHE A 61 6.62 -10.32 -7.02
N LEU A 62 5.64 -10.69 -6.19
CA LEU A 62 5.77 -10.71 -4.73
C LEU A 62 6.84 -11.69 -4.27
N GLU A 63 6.87 -12.91 -4.83
CA GLU A 63 7.91 -13.90 -4.52
C GLU A 63 9.31 -13.34 -4.77
N ARG A 64 9.53 -12.71 -5.92
CA ARG A 64 10.81 -12.08 -6.24
C ARG A 64 11.10 -10.88 -5.35
N ALA A 65 10.11 -10.03 -5.09
CA ALA A 65 10.29 -8.81 -4.30
C ALA A 65 10.70 -9.14 -2.85
N MET A 66 10.08 -10.17 -2.27
CA MET A 66 10.37 -10.66 -0.92
C MET A 66 11.72 -11.39 -0.82
N THR A 67 12.20 -12.02 -1.90
CA THR A 67 13.44 -12.80 -1.89
C THR A 67 14.68 -12.02 -2.33
N GLU A 68 14.55 -11.13 -3.31
CA GLU A 68 15.67 -10.48 -4.00
C GLU A 68 15.71 -8.95 -3.83
N GLU A 69 14.59 -8.30 -3.52
CA GLU A 69 14.46 -6.84 -3.72
C GLU A 69 14.13 -6.04 -2.45
N GLY A 70 14.35 -6.62 -1.26
CA GLY A 70 14.37 -5.87 0.00
C GLY A 70 12.99 -5.55 0.59
N VAL A 71 11.93 -6.19 0.12
CA VAL A 71 10.62 -6.15 0.79
C VAL A 71 10.69 -7.03 2.04
N VAL A 72 10.31 -6.44 3.17
CA VAL A 72 10.40 -7.09 4.50
C VAL A 72 9.07 -7.66 4.98
N ASP A 73 7.95 -7.10 4.50
CA ASP A 73 6.59 -7.48 4.88
C ASP A 73 5.60 -7.01 3.81
N GLY A 74 4.40 -7.58 3.79
CA GLY A 74 3.38 -7.26 2.79
C GLY A 74 1.98 -7.74 3.19
N ALA A 75 0.97 -7.00 2.74
CA ALA A 75 -0.44 -7.38 2.83
C ALA A 75 -1.04 -7.44 1.43
N LEU A 76 -1.83 -8.48 1.16
CA LEU A 76 -2.48 -8.70 -0.13
C LEU A 76 -4.00 -8.67 0.05
N ALA A 77 -4.70 -7.88 -0.76
CA ALA A 77 -6.15 -7.88 -0.78
C ALA A 77 -6.69 -9.16 -1.45
N HIS A 78 -7.70 -9.77 -0.84
CA HIS A 78 -8.38 -10.97 -1.30
C HIS A 78 -9.77 -10.71 -1.90
N ASP A 79 -10.34 -9.53 -1.65
CA ASP A 79 -11.62 -9.11 -2.18
C ASP A 79 -11.67 -7.60 -2.45
N PHE A 80 -12.73 -7.16 -3.14
CA PHE A 80 -12.94 -5.75 -3.50
C PHE A 80 -13.10 -4.82 -2.29
N SER A 81 -13.58 -5.32 -1.15
CA SER A 81 -13.70 -4.50 0.06
C SER A 81 -12.32 -4.18 0.61
N GLN A 82 -11.42 -5.16 0.65
CA GLN A 82 -10.03 -4.94 1.05
C GLN A 82 -9.26 -4.05 0.07
N VAL A 83 -9.53 -4.16 -1.23
CA VAL A 83 -8.97 -3.24 -2.23
C VAL A 83 -9.41 -1.81 -1.95
N ALA A 84 -10.71 -1.59 -1.69
CA ALA A 84 -11.24 -0.28 -1.35
C ALA A 84 -10.62 0.28 -0.06
N GLU A 85 -10.51 -0.55 1.00
CA GLU A 85 -9.87 -0.15 2.26
C GLU A 85 -8.41 0.31 2.07
N MET A 86 -7.62 -0.41 1.25
CA MET A 86 -6.24 -0.01 0.96
C MET A 86 -6.16 1.34 0.23
N TRP A 87 -7.07 1.57 -0.73
CA TRP A 87 -7.16 2.85 -1.42
C TRP A 87 -7.65 3.99 -0.51
N GLU A 88 -8.63 3.73 0.35
CA GLU A 88 -9.13 4.73 1.32
C GLU A 88 -8.00 5.23 2.24
N ILE A 89 -7.10 4.35 2.68
CA ILE A 89 -5.92 4.75 3.47
C ILE A 89 -5.04 5.70 2.67
N ARG A 90 -4.73 5.36 1.39
CA ARG A 90 -3.89 6.20 0.52
C ARG A 90 -4.55 7.54 0.21
N GLU A 91 -5.85 7.56 -0.05
CA GLU A 91 -6.61 8.78 -0.37
C GLU A 91 -6.81 9.67 0.85
N SER A 92 -6.85 9.08 2.06
CA SER A 92 -6.93 9.81 3.34
C SER A 92 -5.71 10.67 3.64
N CYS A 93 -4.63 10.54 2.87
CA CYS A 93 -3.40 11.33 3.03
C CYS A 93 -3.69 12.85 2.96
N ASN A 94 -4.27 13.32 1.86
CA ASN A 94 -4.57 14.74 1.65
C ASN A 94 -5.47 15.38 2.74
N PRO A 95 -6.64 14.79 3.09
CA PRO A 95 -7.49 15.36 4.13
C PRO A 95 -6.84 15.30 5.52
N THR A 96 -6.04 14.28 5.84
CA THR A 96 -5.35 14.18 7.13
C THR A 96 -4.27 15.26 7.27
N PHE A 97 -3.48 15.50 6.23
CA PHE A 97 -2.54 16.63 6.21
C PHE A 97 -3.24 17.99 6.35
N GLY A 98 -4.39 18.15 5.71
CA GLY A 98 -5.24 19.34 5.88
C GLY A 98 -5.69 19.52 7.33
N ALA A 99 -6.23 18.47 7.96
CA ALA A 99 -6.70 18.52 9.34
C ALA A 99 -5.58 18.86 10.34
N GLN A 100 -4.37 18.34 10.15
CA GLN A 100 -3.21 18.69 10.98
C GLN A 100 -2.73 20.13 10.76
N GLY A 101 -2.85 20.66 9.53
CA GLY A 101 -2.53 22.05 9.20
C GLY A 101 -3.55 23.09 9.68
N TYR A 102 -4.81 22.70 9.85
CA TYR A 102 -5.89 23.57 10.35
C TYR A 102 -5.88 23.79 11.89
N GLY A 103 -4.85 23.28 12.60
CA GLY A 103 -4.60 23.56 14.02
C GLY A 103 -4.04 24.94 14.34
N TYR A 104 -3.81 25.81 13.35
CA TYR A 104 -3.44 27.21 13.55
C TYR A 104 -4.52 28.16 13.03
N LYS A 105 -5.46 28.53 13.91
CA LYS A 105 -6.09 29.86 13.98
C LYS A 105 -6.43 30.19 15.44
#